data_AF-A0AAV9JMG7-F1
#
_entry.id   AF-A0AAV9JMG7-F1
#
_cell.length_a   1.000
_cell.length_b   1.000
_cell.length_c   1.000
_cell.angle_alpha   90.00
_cell.angle_beta   90.00
_cell.angle_gamma   90.00
#
_symmetry.space_group_name_H-M   'P 1'
#
loop_
_entity.id
_entity.type
_entity.pdbx_description
1 polymer ?
#
loop_
_entity_poly.entity_id
_entity_poly.type
_entity_poly.pdbx_seq_one_letter_code
_entity_poly.pdbx_strand_id
1 'polypeptide(L)'
;MSNFLKTVVDATPLSYTPPPFPSLYWPFPVNGAQTAYLYDAYTMWKFTLYWTLLCVGGVHLVAAGYACAIQYKNWKSIWLVPVVYLVIGSIEALIAGNVVGGL
;
A
#
# COMPACT_ATOMS: atom_id res chain seq x y z
N MET A 1 -37.26 -6.59 -18.25
CA MET A 1 -36.10 -5.85 -17.71
C MET A 1 -35.07 -6.88 -17.29
N SER A 2 -33.95 -7.00 -18.01
CA SER A 2 -32.93 -8.02 -17.77
C SER A 2 -32.12 -7.71 -16.49
N ASN A 3 -31.97 -8.69 -15.59
CA ASN A 3 -31.18 -8.57 -14.35
C ASN A 3 -29.66 -8.39 -14.58
N PHE A 4 -29.23 -8.27 -15.83
CA PHE A 4 -27.81 -8.23 -16.22
C PHE A 4 -27.08 -6.95 -15.74
N LEU A 5 -27.79 -5.83 -15.60
CA LEU A 5 -27.22 -4.56 -15.11
C LEU A 5 -27.48 -4.31 -13.62
N LYS A 6 -27.99 -5.31 -12.88
CA LYS A 6 -28.22 -5.15 -11.44
C LYS A 6 -26.88 -5.23 -10.72
N THR A 7 -26.40 -4.10 -10.21
CA THR A 7 -25.28 -4.07 -9.26
C THR A 7 -25.68 -4.88 -8.02
N VAL A 8 -25.02 -6.02 -7.81
CA VAL A 8 -25.13 -6.78 -6.57
C VAL A 8 -24.13 -6.15 -5.60
N VAL A 9 -24.64 -5.50 -4.57
CA VAL A 9 -23.82 -4.95 -3.48
C VAL A 9 -23.89 -5.95 -2.34
N ASP A 10 -22.78 -6.60 -2.02
CA ASP A 10 -22.71 -7.46 -0.85
C ASP A 10 -22.74 -6.58 0.41
N ALA A 11 -23.81 -6.74 1.18
CA ALA A 11 -23.98 -6.00 2.42
C ALA A 11 -22.93 -6.45 3.45
N THR A 12 -22.37 -5.48 4.17
CA THR A 12 -21.43 -5.76 5.25
C THR A 12 -22.08 -6.64 6.32
N PRO A 13 -21.48 -7.79 6.69
CA PRO A 13 -22.00 -8.62 7.77
C PRO A 13 -22.04 -7.87 9.12
N LEU A 14 -23.05 -8.13 9.97
CA LEU A 14 -23.15 -7.48 11.29
C LEU A 14 -21.97 -7.79 12.22
N SER A 15 -21.32 -8.94 12.03
CA SER A 15 -20.13 -9.36 12.78
C SER A 15 -18.82 -8.95 12.10
N TYR A 16 -18.87 -8.05 11.12
CA TYR A 16 -17.68 -7.64 10.38
C TYR A 16 -16.76 -6.77 11.23
N THR A 17 -15.49 -7.14 11.25
CA THR A 17 -14.40 -6.30 11.74
C THR A 17 -13.34 -6.18 10.66
N PRO A 18 -12.89 -4.95 10.31
CA PRO A 18 -11.83 -4.77 9.33
C PRO A 18 -10.58 -5.58 9.66
N PRO A 19 -9.99 -6.31 8.70
CA PRO A 19 -8.77 -7.05 8.92
C PRO A 19 -7.60 -6.08 9.20
N PRO A 20 -6.62 -6.49 10.01
CA PRO A 20 -5.43 -5.68 10.25
C PRO A 20 -4.56 -5.55 8.99
N PHE A 21 -3.98 -4.37 8.80
CA PHE A 21 -2.89 -4.16 7.83
C PHE A 21 -1.66 -5.00 8.22
N PRO A 22 -0.84 -5.55 7.30
CA PRO A 22 -0.77 -5.26 5.86
C PRO A 22 -1.53 -6.19 4.91
N SER A 23 -1.93 -7.39 5.33
CA SER A 23 -2.44 -8.41 4.42
C SER A 23 -3.94 -8.67 4.61
N LEU A 24 -4.73 -8.61 3.52
CA LEU A 24 -6.13 -9.10 3.53
C LEU A 24 -6.18 -10.62 3.71
N TYR A 25 -5.33 -11.33 2.99
CA TYR A 25 -5.19 -12.76 3.11
C TYR A 25 -3.75 -13.17 2.93
N TRP A 26 -3.44 -14.37 3.39
CA TRP A 26 -2.13 -14.95 3.24
C TRP A 26 -2.10 -15.81 1.96
N PRO A 27 -1.15 -15.57 1.02
CA PRO A 27 -1.11 -16.31 -0.25
C PRO A 27 -0.75 -17.80 -0.08
N PHE A 28 -0.16 -18.20 1.06
CA PHE A 28 0.21 -19.59 1.35
C PHE A 28 -0.61 -20.16 2.51
N PRO A 29 -1.88 -20.53 2.28
CA PRO A 29 -2.84 -20.81 3.35
C PRO A 29 -2.39 -21.99 4.24
N VAL A 30 -1.81 -21.67 5.39
CA VAL A 30 -1.45 -22.65 6.42
C VAL A 30 -2.68 -23.20 7.17
N ASN A 31 -3.80 -22.47 7.13
CA ASN A 31 -5.05 -22.80 7.83
C ASN A 31 -6.27 -22.92 6.88
N GLY A 32 -6.04 -23.23 5.60
CA GLY A 32 -7.11 -23.29 4.58
C GLY A 32 -7.43 -21.94 3.93
N ALA A 33 -8.43 -21.92 3.03
CA ALA A 33 -8.77 -20.73 2.24
C ALA A 33 -9.27 -19.59 3.14
N GLN A 34 -8.45 -18.54 3.29
CA GLN A 34 -8.79 -17.33 4.01
C GLN A 34 -9.09 -16.23 2.99
N THR A 35 -10.34 -15.79 2.90
CA THR A 35 -10.70 -14.61 2.12
C THR A 35 -11.20 -13.54 3.08
N ALA A 36 -10.50 -12.41 3.15
CA ALA A 36 -10.96 -11.25 3.88
C ALA A 36 -11.27 -10.14 2.88
N TYR A 37 -12.40 -9.48 3.10
CA TYR A 37 -12.88 -8.40 2.23
C TYR A 37 -12.94 -7.09 3.02
N LEU A 38 -12.70 -6.00 2.30
CA LEU A 38 -13.00 -4.66 2.77
C LEU A 38 -14.37 -4.31 2.21
N TYR A 39 -15.27 -3.83 3.07
CA TYR A 39 -16.62 -3.44 2.65
C TYR A 39 -16.83 -1.93 2.67
N ASP A 40 -15.96 -1.21 3.39
CA ASP A 40 -16.05 0.24 3.58
C ASP A 40 -15.01 0.96 2.72
N ALA A 41 -15.44 2.02 2.02
CA ALA A 41 -14.61 2.78 1.10
C ALA A 41 -13.41 3.43 1.80
N TYR A 42 -13.59 3.93 3.03
CA TYR A 42 -12.49 4.54 3.78
C TYR A 42 -11.42 3.50 4.13
N THR A 43 -11.81 2.29 4.47
CA THR A 43 -10.89 1.20 4.77
C THR A 43 -10.15 0.70 3.51
N MET A 44 -10.83 0.64 2.36
CA MET A 44 -10.21 0.34 1.07
C MET A 44 -9.17 1.39 0.69
N TRP A 45 -9.51 2.67 0.79
CA TRP A 45 -8.59 3.78 0.52
C TRP A 45 -7.36 3.75 1.43
N LYS A 46 -7.53 3.51 2.73
CA LYS A 46 -6.39 3.37 3.65
C LYS A 46 -5.47 2.21 3.24
N PHE A 47 -6.06 1.08 2.84
CA PHE A 47 -5.31 -0.09 2.42
C PHE A 47 -4.46 0.21 1.18
N THR A 48 -5.06 0.80 0.14
CA THR A 48 -4.32 1.15 -1.08
C THR A 48 -3.27 2.21 -0.80
N LEU A 49 -3.59 3.25 -0.04
CA LEU A 49 -2.63 4.31 0.33
C LEU A 49 -1.40 3.76 1.06
N TYR A 50 -1.60 2.92 2.08
CA TYR A 50 -0.48 2.36 2.84
C TYR A 50 0.37 1.40 2.01
N TRP A 51 -0.24 0.61 1.13
CA TRP A 51 0.53 -0.22 0.20
C TRP A 51 1.31 0.60 -0.83
N THR A 52 0.73 1.67 -1.36
CA THR A 52 1.45 2.58 -2.26
C THR A 52 2.65 3.22 -1.55
N LEU A 53 2.47 3.66 -0.30
CA LEU A 53 3.57 4.17 0.54
C LEU A 53 4.68 3.15 0.75
N LEU A 54 4.33 1.91 1.07
CA LEU A 54 5.32 0.85 1.26
C LEU A 54 6.05 0.49 -0.04
N CYS A 55 5.34 0.32 -1.15
CA CYS A 55 5.95 -0.08 -2.41
C CYS A 55 6.83 1.03 -2.99
N VAL A 56 6.31 2.25 -3.11
CA VAL A 56 7.05 3.38 -3.68
C VAL A 56 8.16 3.81 -2.73
N GLY A 57 7.86 3.98 -1.45
CA GLY A 57 8.86 4.29 -0.43
C GLY A 57 9.94 3.22 -0.33
N GLY A 58 9.56 1.95 -0.37
CA GLY A 58 10.49 0.82 -0.36
C GLY A 58 11.46 0.83 -1.55
N VAL A 59 10.97 1.08 -2.77
CA VAL A 59 11.83 1.23 -3.95
C VAL A 59 12.81 2.39 -3.78
N HIS A 60 12.35 3.54 -3.26
CA HIS A 60 13.20 4.69 -3.00
C HIS A 60 14.27 4.39 -1.94
N LEU A 61 13.92 3.67 -0.87
CA LEU A 61 14.86 3.28 0.18
C LEU A 61 15.90 2.28 -0.34
N VAL A 62 15.51 1.33 -1.19
CA VAL A 62 16.44 0.39 -1.83
C VAL A 62 17.41 1.14 -2.75
N ALA A 63 16.91 2.06 -3.57
CA ALA A 63 17.75 2.89 -4.44
C ALA A 63 18.71 3.77 -3.64
N ALA A 64 18.22 4.41 -2.56
CA ALA A 64 19.04 5.21 -1.66
C ALA A 64 20.11 4.36 -0.95
N GLY A 65 19.75 3.16 -0.50
CA GLY A 65 20.68 2.21 0.10
C GLY A 65 21.79 1.79 -0.86
N TYR A 66 21.44 1.51 -2.11
CA TYR A 66 22.41 1.21 -3.17
C TYR A 66 23.34 2.40 -3.45
N ALA A 67 22.80 3.62 -3.55
CA ALA A 67 23.59 4.83 -3.72
C ALA A 67 24.55 5.08 -2.54
N CYS A 68 24.10 4.87 -1.31
CA CYS A 68 24.94 4.97 -0.11
C CYS A 68 26.06 3.92 -0.10
N ALA A 69 25.78 2.69 -0.55
CA ALA A 69 26.79 1.63 -0.64
C ALA A 69 27.90 2.00 -1.65
N ILE A 70 27.54 2.58 -2.80
CA ILE A 70 28.53 3.04 -3.79
C ILE A 70 29.32 4.25 -3.28
N GLN A 71 28.66 5.22 -2.65
CA GLN A 71 29.28 6.48 -2.20
C GLN A 71 29.68 6.45 -0.72
N TYR A 72 30.01 5.29 -0.17
CA TYR A 72 30.27 5.11 1.27
C TYR A 72 31.40 5.98 1.83
N LYS A 73 32.33 6.45 0.98
CA LYS A 73 33.42 7.36 1.38
C LYS A 73 32.97 8.81 1.56
N ASN A 74 31.81 9.18 1.03
CA ASN A 74 31.29 10.55 1.12
C ASN A 74 30.23 10.65 2.23
N TRP A 75 30.67 11.05 3.43
CA TRP A 75 29.80 11.15 4.60
C TRP A 75 28.57 12.04 4.39
N LYS A 76 28.68 13.11 3.58
CA LYS A 76 27.56 13.99 3.26
C LYS A 76 26.48 13.30 2.41
N SER A 77 26.87 12.46 1.43
CA SER A 77 25.93 11.69 0.61
C SER A 77 25.13 10.70 1.45
N ILE A 78 25.77 10.04 2.41
CA ILE A 78 25.12 9.00 3.24
C ILE A 78 23.89 9.53 3.98
N TRP A 79 23.91 10.80 4.40
CA TRP A 79 22.77 11.40 5.10
C TRP A 79 21.82 12.13 4.15
N LEU A 80 22.33 12.79 3.11
CA LEU A 80 21.50 13.57 2.20
C LEU A 80 20.64 12.67 1.30
N VAL A 81 21.22 11.60 0.74
CA VAL A 81 20.56 10.76 -0.26
C VAL A 81 19.31 10.06 0.29
N PRO A 82 19.34 9.40 1.46
CA PRO A 82 18.14 8.77 2.02
C PRO A 82 17.02 9.77 2.31
N VAL A 83 17.36 10.96 2.83
CA VAL A 83 16.37 12.00 3.13
C VAL A 83 15.67 12.48 1.87
N VAL A 84 16.44 12.78 0.82
CA VAL A 84 15.88 13.23 -0.47
C VAL A 84 14.98 12.16 -1.09
N TYR A 85 15.45 10.92 -1.14
CA TYR A 85 14.67 9.81 -1.70
C TYR A 85 13.41 9.51 -0.89
N LEU A 86 13.47 9.63 0.44
CA LEU A 86 12.30 9.44 1.30
C LEU A 86 11.26 10.54 1.05
N VAL A 87 11.67 11.80 0.93
CA VAL A 87 10.75 12.92 0.65
C VAL A 87 10.08 12.74 -0.71
N ILE A 88 10.86 12.48 -1.76
CA ILE A 88 10.33 12.28 -3.12
C ILE A 88 9.38 11.08 -3.16
N GLY A 89 9.82 9.93 -2.65
CA GLY A 89 9.02 8.72 -2.65
C GLY A 89 7.73 8.86 -1.83
N SER A 90 7.77 9.61 -0.72
CA SER A 90 6.58 9.88 0.08
C SER A 90 5.57 10.77 -0.67
N ILE A 91 6.05 11.82 -1.36
CA ILE A 91 5.19 12.71 -2.14
C ILE A 91 4.53 11.94 -3.29
N GLU A 92 5.31 11.18 -4.07
CA GLU A 92 4.80 10.35 -5.15
C GLU A 92 3.78 9.33 -4.65
N ALA A 93 4.08 8.65 -3.54
CA ALA A 93 3.19 7.66 -2.96
C ALA A 93 1.88 8.26 -2.43
N LEU A 94 1.93 9.43 -1.80
CA LEU A 94 0.73 10.12 -1.33
C LEU A 94 -0.16 10.49 -2.50
N ILE A 95 0.40 11.05 -3.57
CA ILE A 95 -0.37 11.43 -4.76
C ILE A 95 -0.98 10.18 -5.42
N ALA A 96 -0.14 9.18 -5.72
CA ALA A 96 -0.58 7.96 -6.39
C ALA A 96 -1.60 7.18 -5.55
N GLY A 97 -1.36 7.02 -4.25
CA GLY A 97 -2.25 6.26 -3.36
C GLY A 97 -3.60 6.94 -3.15
N ASN A 98 -3.63 8.28 -3.08
CA ASN A 98 -4.90 9.02 -3.01
C ASN A 98 -5.71 8.90 -4.31
N VAL A 99 -5.06 8.96 -5.47
CA VAL A 99 -5.74 8.80 -6.76
C VAL A 99 -6.27 7.39 -6.93
N VAL A 100 -5.45 6.36 -6.65
CA VAL A 100 -5.84 4.95 -6.81
C VAL A 100 -6.93 4.53 -5.82
N GLY A 101 -6.92 5.06 -4.59
CA GLY A 101 -7.87 4.70 -3.56
C GLY A 101 -9.15 5.55 -3.52
N GLY A 102 -9.12 6.76 -4.09
CA GLY A 102 -10.21 7.74 -3.96
C GLY A 102 -11.00 8.01 -5.24
N LEU A 103 -10.51 7.58 -6.41
CA LEU A 103 -11.17 7.71 -7.71
C LEU A 103 -11.62 6.33 -8.22
#